data_AF-A0A1G0IFM0-F1
#
_entry.id   AF-A0A1G0IFM0-F1
#
_cell.length_a   1.000
_cell.length_b   1.000
_cell.length_c   1.000
_cell.angle_alpha   90.00
_cell.angle_beta   90.00
_cell.angle_gamma   90.00
#
_symmetry.space_group_name_H-M   'P 1'
#
loop_
_entity.id
_entity.type
_entity.pdbx_description
1 polymer ?
#
loop_
_entity_poly.entity_id
_entity_poly.type
_entity_poly.pdbx_seq_one_letter_code
_entity_poly.pdbx_strand_id
1 'polypeptide(L)'
;MMSLILNSYLSIFVSIGVGALCLFSLGLYWISKSVSDKNALRLLNTTAIRAIAGDDVMATELDLARAYLEIDKKDAARLVLRKVAAKGTVAQRKEAKLLLGRF
;
A
#
# COMPACT_ATOMS: atom_id res chain seq x y z
N MET A 1 27.31 9.41 -52.28
CA MET A 1 26.20 10.35 -51.99
C MET A 1 24.95 9.68 -51.43
N MET A 2 24.45 8.55 -51.98
CA MET A 2 23.23 7.88 -51.45
C MET A 2 23.33 7.39 -49.99
N SER A 3 24.50 6.91 -49.55
CA SER A 3 24.67 6.36 -48.19
C SER A 3 24.54 7.41 -47.07
N LEU A 4 24.78 8.71 -47.38
CA LEU A 4 24.60 9.80 -46.41
C LEU A 4 23.12 10.07 -46.11
N ILE A 5 22.24 9.87 -47.11
CA ILE A 5 20.79 10.09 -46.98
C ILE A 5 20.18 8.98 -46.10
N LEU A 6 20.61 7.74 -46.30
CA LEU A 6 20.11 6.59 -45.52
C LEU A 6 20.43 6.73 -44.02
N ASN A 7 21.65 7.13 -43.69
CA ASN A 7 22.07 7.32 -42.29
C ASN A 7 21.32 8.48 -41.61
N SER A 8 21.01 9.54 -42.36
CA SER A 8 20.25 10.67 -41.84
C SER A 8 18.79 10.28 -41.51
N TYR A 9 18.13 9.49 -42.36
CA TYR A 9 16.76 9.02 -42.11
C TYR A 9 16.69 8.03 -40.94
N LEU A 10 17.69 7.14 -40.82
CA LEU A 10 17.76 6.19 -39.72
C LEU A 10 17.93 6.91 -38.37
N SER A 11 18.76 7.94 -38.32
CA SER A 11 18.99 8.72 -37.08
C SER A 11 17.74 9.45 -36.59
N ILE A 12 16.90 9.97 -37.50
CA ILE A 12 15.66 10.67 -37.14
C ILE A 12 14.62 9.68 -36.59
N PHE A 13 14.50 8.50 -37.20
CA PHE A 13 13.57 7.48 -36.71
C PHE A 13 13.96 6.97 -35.32
N VAL A 14 15.26 6.76 -35.08
CA VAL A 14 15.77 6.30 -33.79
C VAL A 14 15.53 7.34 -32.69
N SER A 15 15.71 8.64 -32.95
CA SER A 15 15.50 9.68 -31.94
C SER A 15 14.04 9.81 -31.52
N ILE A 16 13.12 9.69 -32.48
CA ILE A 16 11.67 9.69 -32.22
C ILE A 16 11.28 8.48 -31.37
N GLY A 17 11.83 7.30 -31.69
CA GLY A 17 11.60 6.08 -30.92
C GLY A 17 12.11 6.18 -29.48
N VAL A 18 13.34 6.67 -29.29
CA VAL A 18 13.93 6.86 -27.96
C VAL A 18 13.15 7.90 -27.14
N GLY A 19 12.71 8.99 -27.79
CA GLY A 19 11.86 9.99 -27.14
C GLY A 19 10.52 9.42 -26.65
N ALA A 20 9.85 8.61 -27.47
CA ALA A 20 8.60 7.95 -27.10
C ALA A 20 8.78 6.97 -25.92
N LEU A 21 9.86 6.18 -25.92
CA LEU A 21 10.18 5.25 -24.83
C LEU A 21 10.44 6.00 -23.52
N CYS A 22 11.21 7.09 -23.56
CA CYS A 22 11.46 7.92 -22.37
C CYS A 22 10.17 8.48 -21.76
N LEU A 23 9.28 9.04 -22.59
CA LEU A 23 7.99 9.55 -22.13
C LEU A 23 7.09 8.44 -21.57
N PHE A 24 7.11 7.26 -22.19
CA PHE A 24 6.35 6.10 -21.73
C PHE A 24 6.85 5.61 -20.37
N SER A 25 8.17 5.50 -20.18
CA SER A 25 8.78 5.13 -18.90
C SER A 25 8.51 6.17 -17.81
N LEU A 26 8.57 7.47 -18.12
CA LEU A 26 8.22 8.54 -17.18
C LEU A 26 6.73 8.50 -16.81
N GLY A 27 5.84 8.27 -17.77
CA GLY A 27 4.40 8.14 -17.55
C GLY A 27 4.08 6.96 -16.63
N LEU A 28 4.67 5.79 -16.90
CA LEU A 28 4.51 4.61 -16.04
C LEU A 28 5.13 4.81 -14.65
N TYR A 29 6.25 5.53 -14.56
CA TYR A 29 6.85 5.86 -13.26
C TYR A 29 5.93 6.74 -12.41
N TRP A 30 5.30 7.74 -13.03
CA TRP A 30 4.40 8.66 -12.32
C TRP A 30 3.09 7.99 -11.90
N ILE A 31 2.52 7.11 -12.75
CA ILE A 31 1.32 6.34 -12.40
C ILE A 31 1.59 5.33 -11.28
N SER A 32 2.76 4.68 -11.29
CA SER A 32 3.15 3.74 -10.23
C SER A 32 3.31 4.45 -8.88
N LYS A 33 3.84 5.68 -8.88
CA LYS A 33 3.98 6.48 -7.67
C LYS A 33 2.65 7.03 -7.14
N SER A 34 1.67 7.34 -8.00
CA SER A 34 0.39 7.91 -7.59
C SER A 34 -0.64 6.89 -7.10
N VAL A 35 -0.53 5.63 -7.52
CA VAL A 35 -1.44 4.52 -7.09
C VAL A 35 -1.01 3.88 -5.76
N SER A 36 -0.02 4.43 -5.05
CA SER A 36 0.29 4.03 -3.67
C SER A 36 -0.48 4.84 -2.63
N ASP A 37 -1.75 5.15 -2.89
CA ASP A 37 -2.61 5.78 -1.88
C ASP A 37 -3.11 4.72 -0.90
N LYS A 38 -2.22 4.33 0.02
CA LYS A 38 -2.48 3.35 1.09
C LYS A 38 -3.71 3.72 1.93
N ASN A 39 -4.14 4.98 1.88
CA ASN A 39 -5.32 5.47 2.59
C ASN A 39 -6.62 4.94 1.97
N ALA A 40 -6.74 4.84 0.65
CA ALA A 40 -7.94 4.29 0.00
C ALA A 40 -8.14 2.81 0.38
N LEU A 41 -7.08 2.01 0.37
CA LEU A 41 -7.11 0.60 0.78
C LEU A 41 -7.45 0.44 2.27
N ARG A 42 -6.93 1.34 3.12
CA ARG A 42 -7.17 1.34 4.56
C ARG A 42 -8.61 1.75 4.90
N LEU A 43 -9.19 2.66 4.12
CA LEU A 43 -10.59 3.06 4.25
C LEU A 43 -11.52 1.91 3.88
N LEU A 44 -11.33 1.30 2.70
CA LEU A 44 -12.10 0.14 2.24
C LEU A 44 -12.06 -1.02 3.24
N ASN A 45 -10.89 -1.33 3.80
CA ASN A 45 -10.77 -2.40 4.79
C ASN A 45 -11.52 -2.03 6.08
N THR A 46 -11.44 -0.78 6.54
CA THR A 46 -12.15 -0.36 7.75
C THR A 46 -13.67 -0.37 7.56
N THR A 47 -14.18 0.07 6.41
CA THR A 47 -15.62 0.00 6.10
C THR A 47 -16.11 -1.42 5.87
N ALA A 48 -15.33 -2.27 5.19
CA ALA A 48 -15.67 -3.68 5.01
C ALA A 48 -15.73 -4.42 6.35
N ILE A 49 -14.73 -4.25 7.23
CA ILE A 49 -14.75 -4.84 8.57
C ILE A 49 -15.94 -4.28 9.37
N ARG A 50 -16.26 -2.99 9.26
CA ARG A 50 -17.43 -2.41 9.93
C ARG A 50 -18.76 -2.97 9.44
N ALA A 51 -18.88 -3.21 8.13
CA ALA A 51 -20.09 -3.80 7.55
C ALA A 51 -20.30 -5.25 8.00
N ILE A 52 -19.21 -5.99 8.26
CA ILE A 52 -19.25 -7.39 8.68
C ILE A 52 -19.41 -7.52 10.20
N ALA A 53 -18.67 -6.73 10.98
CA ALA A 53 -18.57 -6.84 12.43
C ALA A 53 -19.53 -5.91 13.20
N GLY A 54 -20.21 -4.99 12.52
CA GLY A 54 -21.12 -4.04 13.17
C GLY A 54 -20.39 -3.13 14.17
N ASP A 55 -20.81 -3.16 15.44
CA ASP A 55 -20.17 -2.43 16.53
C ASP A 55 -18.93 -3.14 17.10
N ASP A 56 -18.72 -4.43 16.77
CA ASP A 56 -17.63 -5.25 17.27
C ASP A 56 -16.36 -5.20 16.39
N VAL A 57 -16.23 -4.18 15.55
CA VAL A 57 -15.05 -3.94 14.68
C VAL A 57 -13.73 -4.10 15.42
N MET A 58 -13.67 -3.62 16.67
CA MET A 58 -12.46 -3.62 17.48
C MET A 58 -12.07 -5.02 17.96
N ALA A 59 -13.03 -5.94 18.11
CA ALA A 59 -12.75 -7.34 18.40
C ALA A 59 -12.11 -8.02 17.18
N THR A 60 -12.68 -7.81 15.99
CA THR A 60 -12.12 -8.34 14.75
C THR A 60 -10.73 -7.79 14.45
N GLU A 61 -10.48 -6.50 14.71
CA GLU A 61 -9.15 -5.92 14.57
C GLU A 61 -8.15 -6.48 15.59
N LEU A 62 -8.59 -6.79 16.80
CA LEU A 62 -7.73 -7.43 17.80
C LEU A 62 -7.34 -8.85 17.37
N ASP A 63 -8.28 -9.61 16.82
CA ASP A 63 -7.99 -10.95 16.26
C ASP A 63 -7.08 -10.87 15.03
N LEU A 64 -7.28 -9.88 14.15
CA LEU A 64 -6.37 -9.61 13.03
C LEU A 64 -4.95 -9.29 13.52
N ALA A 65 -4.81 -8.54 14.61
CA ALA A 65 -3.50 -8.26 15.19
C ALA A 65 -2.83 -9.50 15.76
N ARG A 66 -3.58 -10.43 16.37
CA ARG A 66 -3.08 -11.73 16.82
C ARG A 66 -2.62 -12.58 15.63
N ALA A 67 -3.39 -12.65 14.56
CA ALA A 67 -2.99 -13.33 13.34
C ALA A 67 -1.69 -12.74 12.75
N TYR A 68 -1.54 -11.40 12.76
CA TYR A 68 -0.28 -10.77 12.33
C TYR A 68 0.91 -11.12 13.22
N LEU A 69 0.71 -11.32 14.53
CA LEU A 69 1.75 -11.80 15.44
C LEU A 69 2.16 -13.25 15.12
N GLU A 70 1.20 -14.11 14.81
CA GLU A 70 1.44 -15.52 14.46
C GLU A 70 2.29 -15.67 13.19
N ILE A 71 2.10 -14.79 12.22
CA ILE A 71 2.89 -14.77 10.97
C ILE A 71 4.12 -13.84 11.02
N ASP A 72 4.57 -13.47 12.23
CA ASP A 72 5.73 -12.61 12.53
C ASP A 72 5.70 -11.22 11.87
N LYS A 73 4.53 -10.74 11.42
CA LYS A 73 4.34 -9.38 10.87
C LYS A 73 4.16 -8.36 11.99
N LYS A 74 5.19 -8.21 12.83
CA LYS A 74 5.16 -7.39 14.05
C LYS A 74 4.81 -5.92 13.80
N ASP A 75 5.24 -5.33 12.67
CA ASP A 75 4.94 -3.93 12.35
C ASP A 75 3.46 -3.71 12.03
N ALA A 76 2.87 -4.62 11.27
CA ALA A 76 1.44 -4.60 10.96
C ALA A 76 0.62 -4.83 12.23
N ALA A 77 1.01 -5.81 13.05
CA ALA A 77 0.37 -6.08 14.35
C ALA A 77 0.40 -4.85 15.26
N ARG A 78 1.56 -4.19 15.41
CA ARG A 78 1.69 -2.95 16.21
C ARG A 78 0.75 -1.86 15.75
N LEU A 79 0.59 -1.67 14.44
CA LEU A 79 -0.28 -0.64 13.89
C LEU A 79 -1.76 -0.90 14.20
N VAL A 80 -2.20 -2.15 14.10
CA VAL A 80 -3.58 -2.55 14.43
C VAL A 80 -3.83 -2.45 15.94
N LEU A 81 -2.91 -2.93 16.78
CA LEU A 81 -3.04 -2.84 18.24
C LEU A 81 -3.11 -1.40 18.75
N ARG A 82 -2.35 -0.47 18.16
CA ARG A 82 -2.45 0.97 18.50
C ARG A 82 -3.83 1.53 18.20
N LYS A 83 -4.47 1.09 17.11
CA LYS A 83 -5.85 1.49 16.77
C LYS A 83 -6.84 0.96 17.80
N VAL A 84 -6.74 -0.32 18.17
CA VAL A 84 -7.60 -0.94 19.20
C VAL A 84 -7.37 -0.29 20.57
N ALA A 85 -6.13 0.02 20.94
CA ALA A 85 -5.78 0.69 22.20
C ALA A 85 -6.36 2.12 22.30
N ALA A 86 -6.61 2.78 21.17
CA ALA A 86 -7.21 4.11 21.13
C ALA A 86 -8.75 4.07 21.08
N LYS A 87 -9.33 3.14 20.31
CA LYS A 87 -10.76 3.17 19.96
C LYS A 87 -11.60 2.04 20.57
N GLY A 88 -10.98 0.97 21.07
CA GLY A 88 -11.67 -0.17 21.67
C GLY A 88 -12.37 0.14 23.00
N THR A 89 -13.07 -0.85 23.55
CA THR A 89 -13.64 -0.83 24.90
C THR A 89 -12.55 -0.92 25.97
N VAL A 90 -12.88 -0.70 27.25
CA VAL A 90 -11.90 -0.75 28.35
C VAL A 90 -11.15 -2.09 28.37
N ALA A 91 -11.85 -3.21 28.16
CA ALA A 91 -11.26 -4.54 28.10
C ALA A 91 -10.30 -4.69 26.90
N GLN A 92 -10.77 -4.33 25.69
CA GLN A 92 -9.97 -4.41 24.46
C GLN A 92 -8.74 -3.50 24.50
N ARG A 93 -8.85 -2.30 25.09
CA ARG A 93 -7.71 -1.39 25.27
C ARG A 93 -6.67 -1.97 26.20
N LYS A 94 -7.10 -2.58 27.31
CA LYS A 94 -6.19 -3.23 28.27
C LYS A 94 -5.43 -4.37 27.60
N GLU A 95 -6.14 -5.19 26.84
CA GLU A 95 -5.54 -6.31 26.11
C GLU A 95 -4.58 -5.84 25.01
N ALA A 96 -4.96 -4.84 24.22
CA ALA A 96 -4.09 -4.28 23.19
C ALA A 96 -2.80 -3.69 23.78
N LYS A 97 -2.89 -3.03 24.94
CA LYS A 97 -1.72 -2.51 25.66
C LYS A 97 -0.81 -3.62 26.19
N LEU A 98 -1.38 -4.71 26.70
CA LEU A 98 -0.63 -5.89 27.12
C LEU A 98 0.15 -6.51 25.96
N LEU A 99 -0.51 -6.70 24.82
CA LEU A 99 0.14 -7.22 23.61
C LEU A 99 1.22 -6.26 23.10
N LEU A 100 0.99 -4.94 23.14
CA LEU A 100 1.98 -3.94 22.76
C LEU A 100 3.24 -3.96 23.65
N GLY A 101 3.13 -4.33 24.92
CA GLY A 101 4.27 -4.49 25.82
C GLY A 101 5.09 -5.76 25.58
N ARG A 102 4.62 -6.67 24.71
CA ARG A 102 5.32 -7.92 24.36
C ARG A 102 6.23 -7.79 23.13
N PHE A 103 6.11 -6.69 22.39
CA PHE A 103 7.01 -6.38 21.27
C PHE A 103 8.34 -5.85 21.78
#